data_AF-A0A917T6C5-F1
#
_entry.id   AF-A0A917T6C5-F1
#
_cell.length_a   1.000
_cell.length_b   1.000
_cell.length_c   1.000
_cell.angle_alpha   90.00
_cell.angle_beta   90.00
_cell.angle_gamma   90.00
#
_symmetry.space_group_name_H-M   'P 1'
#
loop_
_entity.id
_entity.type
_entity.pdbx_description
1 polymer ?
#
loop_
_entity_poly.entity_id
_entity_poly.type
_entity_poly.pdbx_seq_one_letter_code
_entity_poly.pdbx_strand_id
1 'polypeptide(L)'
;MSALVLASGSSSGALTVTVVTAVLGSSVVAGLLTAFLTGLRGLATARRDQYAAAIESLVAWAEYPYRVRRRVDDAPETLSRLAGLGSDLQESVSRHRAWVGAESPAVGEELGRAIEALRSRIGPAIAEAWRSGPVTSAAEMIVAPFGPGDLSPGLDRLHSAIKWRFGLRRVVPNWFVRWRLTSAGQLTLPPSPGPAPSTAPSGGPV
;
A
#
# COMPACT_ATOMS: atom_id res chain seq x y z
N MET A 1 72.32 -36.04 -42.64
CA MET A 1 72.19 -34.61 -42.28
C MET A 1 70.86 -34.11 -42.80
N SER A 2 70.16 -33.30 -41.98
CA SER A 2 69.03 -32.42 -42.32
C SER A 2 67.65 -33.10 -42.54
N ALA A 3 66.85 -33.30 -41.49
CA ALA A 3 65.99 -32.33 -40.78
C ALA A 3 64.68 -32.02 -41.54
N LEU A 4 63.65 -32.81 -41.23
CA LEU A 4 62.26 -32.57 -41.57
C LEU A 4 61.71 -31.53 -40.59
N VAL A 5 61.62 -30.27 -41.01
CA VAL A 5 60.97 -29.21 -40.22
C VAL A 5 59.46 -29.29 -40.47
N LEU A 6 58.72 -29.79 -39.48
CA LEU A 6 57.27 -29.72 -39.40
C LEU A 6 56.86 -28.27 -39.14
N ALA A 7 56.15 -27.66 -40.09
CA ALA A 7 55.47 -26.39 -39.89
C ALA A 7 54.21 -26.61 -39.02
N SER A 8 54.33 -26.40 -37.72
CA SER A 8 53.21 -26.23 -36.80
C SER A 8 52.99 -24.74 -36.58
N GLY A 9 51.99 -24.15 -37.23
CA GLY A 9 51.71 -22.71 -37.13
C GLY A 9 50.24 -22.35 -37.29
N SER A 10 49.63 -21.94 -36.17
CA SER A 10 48.50 -21.01 -36.07
C SER A 10 47.08 -21.51 -36.29
N SER A 11 46.57 -22.32 -35.35
CA SER A 11 45.13 -22.40 -35.05
C SER A 11 44.75 -21.75 -33.70
N SER A 12 45.73 -21.35 -32.88
CA SER A 12 45.50 -20.85 -31.51
C SER A 12 44.91 -19.44 -31.46
N GLY A 13 45.15 -18.58 -32.47
CA GLY A 13 44.71 -17.18 -32.49
C GLY A 13 43.23 -16.97 -32.85
N ALA A 14 42.70 -17.78 -33.77
CA ALA A 14 41.28 -17.70 -34.16
C ALA A 14 40.36 -18.19 -33.03
N LEU A 15 40.74 -19.28 -32.35
CA LEU A 15 39.98 -19.83 -31.22
C LEU A 15 40.03 -18.93 -29.98
N THR A 16 41.15 -18.24 -29.70
CA THR A 16 41.22 -17.30 -28.56
C THR A 16 40.36 -16.07 -28.79
N VAL A 17 40.32 -15.50 -30.00
CA VAL A 17 39.47 -14.34 -30.29
C VAL A 17 37.98 -14.69 -30.21
N THR A 18 37.56 -15.86 -30.69
CA THR A 18 36.15 -16.31 -30.62
C THR A 18 35.70 -16.65 -29.19
N VAL A 19 36.55 -17.30 -28.38
CA VAL A 19 36.24 -17.60 -26.98
C VAL A 19 36.20 -16.32 -26.13
N VAL A 20 37.13 -15.38 -26.35
CA VAL A 20 37.14 -14.10 -25.63
C VAL A 20 35.93 -13.23 -26.01
N THR A 21 35.51 -13.19 -27.27
CA THR A 21 34.29 -12.44 -27.67
C THR A 21 32.99 -13.09 -27.18
N ALA A 22 32.89 -14.42 -27.15
CA ALA A 22 31.73 -15.12 -26.58
C ALA A 22 31.64 -14.95 -25.05
N VAL A 23 32.76 -15.03 -24.34
CA VAL A 23 32.83 -14.84 -22.89
C VAL A 23 32.56 -13.38 -22.51
N LEU A 24 33.09 -12.40 -23.25
CA LEU A 24 32.79 -10.98 -23.04
C LEU A 24 31.35 -10.60 -23.42
N GLY A 25 30.78 -11.20 -24.48
CA GLY A 25 29.37 -11.02 -24.83
C GLY A 25 28.43 -11.58 -23.74
N SER A 26 28.79 -12.74 -23.16
CA SER A 26 28.03 -13.36 -22.08
C SER A 26 28.10 -12.60 -20.75
N SER A 27 29.23 -11.96 -20.44
CA SER A 27 29.41 -11.19 -19.20
C SER A 27 28.69 -9.85 -19.22
N VAL A 28 28.65 -9.16 -20.37
CA VAL A 28 27.87 -7.93 -20.53
C VAL A 28 26.37 -8.21 -20.45
N VAL A 29 25.88 -9.29 -21.10
CA VAL A 29 24.47 -9.70 -21.02
C VAL A 29 24.11 -10.14 -19.61
N ALA A 30 24.96 -10.93 -18.93
CA ALA A 30 24.76 -11.30 -17.54
C ALA A 30 24.76 -10.09 -16.59
N GLY A 31 25.63 -9.10 -16.84
CA GLY A 31 25.69 -7.84 -16.10
C GLY A 31 24.42 -7.00 -16.28
N LEU A 32 23.93 -6.84 -17.51
CA LEU A 32 22.68 -6.14 -17.81
C LEU A 32 21.47 -6.84 -17.20
N LEU A 33 21.41 -8.17 -17.29
CA LEU A 33 20.35 -8.97 -16.67
C LEU A 33 20.37 -8.83 -15.14
N THR A 34 21.56 -8.87 -14.53
CA THR A 34 21.74 -8.69 -13.08
C THR A 34 21.34 -7.29 -12.64
N ALA A 35 21.75 -6.25 -13.37
CA ALA A 35 21.36 -4.87 -13.10
C ALA A 35 19.85 -4.67 -13.24
N PHE A 36 19.25 -5.24 -14.29
CA PHE A 36 17.80 -5.22 -14.50
C PHE A 36 17.03 -5.92 -13.37
N LEU A 37 17.44 -7.14 -13.01
CA LEU A 37 16.84 -7.88 -11.89
C LEU A 37 17.01 -7.14 -10.55
N THR A 38 18.14 -6.46 -10.34
CA THR A 38 18.40 -5.64 -9.15
C THR A 38 17.50 -4.40 -9.13
N GLY A 39 17.34 -3.71 -10.25
CA GLY A 39 16.38 -2.60 -10.38
C GLY A 39 14.94 -3.04 -10.11
N LEU A 40 14.52 -4.19 -10.65
CA LEU A 40 13.20 -4.77 -10.38
C LEU A 40 13.00 -5.13 -8.90
N ARG A 41 14.05 -5.63 -8.23
CA ARG A 41 14.02 -5.90 -6.77
C ARG A 41 13.89 -4.60 -5.98
N GLY A 42 14.64 -3.56 -6.35
CA GLY A 42 14.56 -2.24 -5.71
C GLY A 42 13.16 -1.63 -5.78
N LEU A 43 12.55 -1.64 -6.96
CA LEU A 43 11.16 -1.17 -7.16
C LEU A 43 10.15 -2.00 -6.34
N ALA A 44 10.36 -3.31 -6.25
CA ALA A 44 9.49 -4.19 -5.47
C ALA A 44 9.61 -3.95 -3.96
N THR A 45 10.80 -3.61 -3.45
CA THR A 45 11.02 -3.25 -2.04
C THR A 45 10.37 -1.91 -1.72
N ALA A 46 10.64 -0.87 -2.52
CA ALA A 46 10.03 0.45 -2.32
C ALA A 46 8.49 0.39 -2.29
N ARG A 47 7.89 -0.44 -3.15
CA ARG A 47 6.44 -0.67 -3.13
C ARG A 47 5.96 -1.33 -1.83
N ARG A 48 6.68 -2.34 -1.32
CA ARG A 48 6.34 -2.98 -0.04
C ARG A 48 6.35 -1.97 1.10
N ASP A 49 7.37 -1.13 1.13
CA ASP A 49 7.55 -0.13 2.18
C ASP A 49 6.41 0.89 2.16
N GLN A 50 5.96 1.32 0.98
CA GLN A 50 4.82 2.23 0.84
C GLN A 50 3.48 1.59 1.27
N TYR A 51 3.26 0.30 1.01
CA TYR A 51 2.09 -0.41 1.54
C TYR A 51 2.16 -0.56 3.06
N ALA A 52 3.34 -0.84 3.62
CA ALA A 52 3.54 -0.89 5.07
C ALA A 52 3.26 0.48 5.71
N ALA A 53 3.77 1.57 5.13
CA ALA A 53 3.53 2.93 5.58
C ALA A 53 2.05 3.33 5.51
N ALA A 54 1.31 2.83 4.51
CA ALA A 54 -0.14 3.02 4.45
C ALA A 54 -0.85 2.36 5.65
N ILE A 55 -0.49 1.11 5.99
CA ILE A 55 -1.04 0.43 7.17
C ILE A 55 -0.64 1.14 8.46
N GLU A 56 0.62 1.55 8.58
CA GLU A 56 1.12 2.32 9.72
C GLU A 56 0.30 3.59 9.94
N SER A 57 -0.03 4.32 8.87
CA SER A 57 -0.86 5.54 8.97
C SER A 57 -2.28 5.26 9.49
N LEU A 58 -2.88 4.12 9.12
CA LEU A 58 -4.20 3.72 9.63
C LEU A 58 -4.14 3.35 11.12
N VAL A 59 -3.10 2.62 11.53
CA VAL A 59 -2.87 2.24 12.93
C VAL A 59 -2.61 3.49 13.77
N ALA A 60 -1.75 4.40 13.31
CA ALA A 60 -1.47 5.65 14.00
C ALA A 60 -2.72 6.53 14.15
N TRP A 61 -3.59 6.56 13.13
CA TRP A 61 -4.88 7.25 13.20
C TRP A 61 -5.84 6.57 14.19
N ALA A 62 -5.89 5.24 14.22
CA ALA A 62 -6.66 4.48 15.20
C ALA A 62 -6.20 4.68 16.65
N GLU A 63 -4.92 4.97 16.86
CA GLU A 63 -4.34 5.26 18.17
C GLU A 63 -4.62 6.70 18.66
N TYR A 64 -4.97 7.61 17.76
CA TYR A 64 -5.17 9.02 18.07
C TYR A 64 -6.20 9.32 19.19
N PRO A 65 -7.39 8.68 19.23
CA PRO A 65 -8.33 8.86 20.35
C PRO A 65 -7.70 8.59 21.72
N TYR A 66 -6.84 7.56 21.83
CA TYR A 66 -6.18 7.24 23.09
C TYR A 66 -5.13 8.28 23.47
N ARG A 67 -4.44 8.89 22.49
CA ARG A 67 -3.49 9.99 22.75
C ARG A 67 -4.21 11.21 23.30
N VAL A 68 -5.37 11.55 22.75
CA VAL A 68 -6.23 12.63 23.26
C VAL A 68 -6.75 12.30 24.66
N ARG A 69 -7.16 11.05 24.89
CA ARG A 69 -7.70 10.60 26.17
C ARG A 69 -6.66 10.61 27.29
N ARG A 70 -5.38 10.40 26.97
CA ARG A 70 -4.24 10.38 27.91
C ARG A 70 -3.57 11.74 28.12
N ARG A 71 -4.16 12.84 27.65
CA ARG A 71 -3.62 14.17 27.91
C ARG A 71 -3.68 14.49 29.41
N VAL A 72 -2.67 15.19 29.90
CA VAL A 72 -2.49 15.49 31.34
C VAL A 72 -2.92 16.90 31.72
N ASP A 73 -3.15 17.75 30.72
CA ASP A 73 -3.67 19.10 30.86
C ASP A 73 -4.44 19.52 29.60
N ASP A 74 -5.12 20.66 29.71
CA ASP A 74 -5.78 21.37 28.61
C ASP A 74 -5.07 22.71 28.31
N ALA A 75 -3.76 22.79 28.53
CA ALA A 75 -3.00 23.99 28.19
C ALA A 75 -3.05 24.23 26.66
N PRO A 76 -3.08 25.48 26.18
CA PRO A 76 -3.16 25.79 24.76
C PRO A 76 -2.10 25.08 23.91
N GLU A 77 -0.90 24.89 24.45
CA GLU A 77 0.22 24.18 23.82
C GLU A 77 -0.09 22.69 23.62
N THR A 78 -0.63 22.01 24.63
CA THR A 78 -1.05 20.60 24.57
C THR A 78 -2.18 20.41 23.57
N LEU A 79 -3.19 21.30 23.62
CA LEU A 79 -4.33 21.26 22.70
C LEU A 79 -3.88 21.47 21.25
N SER A 80 -3.05 22.49 20.99
CA SER A 80 -2.50 22.79 19.67
C SER A 80 -1.66 21.63 19.13
N ARG A 81 -0.78 21.04 19.97
CA ARG A 81 0.04 19.88 19.60
C ARG A 81 -0.83 18.67 19.23
N LEU A 82 -1.87 18.38 20.00
CA LEU A 82 -2.78 17.27 19.71
C LEU A 82 -3.61 17.53 18.45
N ALA A 83 -4.07 18.76 18.23
CA ALA A 83 -4.78 19.14 17.01
C ALA A 83 -3.87 19.00 15.77
N GLY A 84 -2.63 19.49 15.85
CA GLY A 84 -1.61 19.33 14.81
C GLY A 84 -1.34 17.86 14.48
N LEU A 85 -1.12 17.02 15.50
CA LEU A 85 -0.98 15.58 15.31
C LEU A 85 -2.19 14.96 14.60
N GLY A 86 -3.40 15.40 14.92
CA GLY A 86 -4.62 14.95 14.24
C GLY A 86 -4.62 15.29 12.75
N SER A 87 -4.24 16.52 12.41
CA SER A 87 -4.10 16.98 11.03
C SER A 87 -3.02 16.19 10.27
N ASP A 88 -1.84 16.01 10.86
CA ASP A 88 -0.72 15.26 10.25
C ASP A 88 -1.12 13.81 9.93
N LEU A 89 -1.89 13.16 10.83
CA LEU A 89 -2.40 11.81 10.60
C LEU A 89 -3.41 11.77 9.46
N GLN A 90 -4.33 12.74 9.37
CA GLN A 90 -5.29 12.84 8.27
C GLN A 90 -4.60 13.09 6.92
N GLU A 91 -3.58 13.93 6.91
CA GLU A 91 -2.75 14.19 5.73
C GLU A 91 -2.01 12.91 5.30
N SER A 92 -1.37 12.21 6.24
CA SER A 92 -0.67 10.95 5.98
C SER A 92 -1.59 9.89 5.39
N VAL A 93 -2.80 9.71 5.95
CA VAL A 93 -3.81 8.79 5.41
C VAL A 93 -4.23 9.20 3.99
N SER A 94 -4.44 10.49 3.76
CA SER A 94 -4.83 11.03 2.43
C SER A 94 -3.74 10.83 1.39
N ARG A 95 -2.48 11.08 1.75
CA ARG A 95 -1.30 10.84 0.91
C ARG A 95 -1.18 9.37 0.52
N HIS A 96 -1.26 8.46 1.49
CA HIS A 96 -1.18 7.03 1.19
C HIS A 96 -2.38 6.53 0.38
N ARG A 97 -3.58 7.06 0.60
CA ARG A 97 -4.75 6.76 -0.22
C ARG A 97 -4.52 7.13 -1.68
N ALA A 98 -4.01 8.34 -1.94
CA ALA A 98 -3.70 8.80 -3.29
C ALA A 98 -2.64 7.90 -3.95
N TRP A 99 -1.55 7.61 -3.24
CA TRP A 99 -0.48 6.76 -3.74
C TRP A 99 -0.95 5.32 -4.05
N VAL A 100 -1.65 4.67 -3.11
CA VAL A 100 -2.16 3.31 -3.31
C VAL A 100 -3.18 3.27 -4.45
N GLY A 101 -4.06 4.28 -4.55
CA GLY A 101 -5.02 4.38 -5.64
C GLY A 101 -4.36 4.49 -7.01
N ALA A 102 -3.28 5.27 -7.12
CA ALA A 102 -2.50 5.40 -8.35
C ALA A 102 -1.74 4.11 -8.70
N GLU A 103 -1.20 3.40 -7.71
CA GLU A 103 -0.43 2.17 -7.89
C GLU A 103 -1.32 0.95 -8.17
N SER A 104 -2.49 0.84 -7.54
CA SER A 104 -3.42 -0.27 -7.73
C SER A 104 -4.86 0.14 -7.39
N PRO A 105 -5.74 0.37 -8.38
CA PRO A 105 -7.13 0.73 -8.13
C PRO A 105 -7.87 -0.26 -7.23
N ALA A 106 -7.65 -1.57 -7.42
CA ALA A 106 -8.30 -2.60 -6.60
C ALA A 106 -7.88 -2.54 -5.12
N VAL A 107 -6.60 -2.32 -4.83
CA VAL A 107 -6.14 -2.16 -3.44
C VAL A 107 -6.57 -0.80 -2.88
N GLY A 108 -6.61 0.24 -3.72
CA GLY A 108 -7.13 1.57 -3.37
C GLY A 108 -8.60 1.54 -2.96
N GLU A 109 -9.44 0.75 -3.64
CA GLU A 109 -10.83 0.52 -3.24
C GLU A 109 -10.92 -0.10 -1.84
N GLU A 110 -10.15 -1.16 -1.56
CA GLU A 110 -10.13 -1.78 -0.22
C GLU A 110 -9.59 -0.86 0.87
N LEU A 111 -8.54 -0.10 0.57
CA LEU A 111 -8.01 0.93 1.47
C LEU A 111 -9.08 1.97 1.75
N GLY A 112 -9.83 2.38 0.73
CA GLY A 112 -10.93 3.31 0.89
C GLY A 112 -12.02 2.80 1.82
N ARG A 113 -12.40 1.52 1.69
CA ARG A 113 -13.37 0.89 2.60
C ARG A 113 -12.83 0.78 4.02
N ALA A 114 -11.54 0.45 4.18
CA ALA A 114 -10.90 0.41 5.50
C ALA A 114 -10.90 1.80 6.17
N ILE A 115 -10.56 2.86 5.42
CA ILE A 115 -10.58 4.25 5.91
C ILE A 115 -12.00 4.63 6.38
N GLU A 116 -13.04 4.33 5.61
CA GLU A 116 -14.42 4.66 6.01
C GLU A 116 -14.88 3.88 7.25
N ALA A 117 -14.53 2.59 7.32
CA ALA A 117 -14.83 1.76 8.50
C ALA A 117 -14.08 2.25 9.76
N LEU A 118 -12.86 2.76 9.60
CA LEU A 118 -12.10 3.39 10.69
C LEU A 118 -12.74 4.72 11.08
N ARG A 119 -13.08 5.57 10.11
CA ARG A 119 -13.68 6.90 10.32
C ARG A 119 -14.94 6.82 11.17
N SER A 120 -15.83 5.86 10.87
CA SER A 120 -17.10 5.70 11.58
C SER A 120 -16.94 5.34 13.06
N ARG A 121 -15.77 4.86 13.49
CA ARG A 121 -15.47 4.44 14.86
C ARG A 121 -14.54 5.41 15.58
N ILE A 122 -13.50 5.88 14.89
CA ILE A 122 -12.50 6.82 15.42
C ILE A 122 -13.13 8.19 15.68
N GLY A 123 -13.99 8.70 14.79
CA GLY A 123 -14.62 10.01 14.97
C GLY A 123 -15.36 10.15 16.30
N PRO A 124 -16.31 9.24 16.63
CA PRO A 124 -16.96 9.21 17.94
C PRO A 124 -15.98 9.09 19.11
N ALA A 125 -14.97 8.23 19.01
CA ALA A 125 -13.96 8.04 20.07
C ALA A 125 -13.11 9.30 20.31
N ILE A 126 -12.74 10.04 19.25
CA ILE A 126 -12.05 11.34 19.38
C ILE A 126 -12.95 12.35 20.10
N ALA A 127 -14.22 12.44 19.71
CA ALA A 127 -15.17 13.36 20.32
C ALA A 127 -15.39 13.05 21.81
N GLU A 128 -15.49 11.77 22.16
CA GLU A 128 -15.56 11.32 23.55
C GLU A 128 -14.28 11.64 24.33
N ALA A 129 -13.10 11.40 23.75
CA ALA A 129 -11.83 11.74 24.38
C ALA A 129 -11.71 13.24 24.68
N TRP A 130 -12.12 14.11 23.77
CA TRP A 130 -12.10 15.56 23.99
C TRP A 130 -13.10 16.03 25.05
N ARG A 131 -14.24 15.33 25.20
CA ARG A 131 -15.22 15.63 26.26
C ARG A 131 -14.77 15.17 27.64
N SER A 132 -13.93 14.15 27.72
CA SER A 132 -13.32 13.73 28.99
C SER A 132 -12.29 14.76 29.44
N GLY A 133 -12.22 15.06 30.74
CA GLY A 133 -11.17 15.94 31.29
C GLY A 133 -9.78 15.30 31.23
N PRO A 134 -8.72 16.09 31.47
CA PRO A 134 -7.35 15.58 31.54
C PRO A 134 -7.17 14.50 32.62
N VAL A 135 -6.24 13.59 32.37
CA VAL A 135 -5.87 12.52 33.30
C VAL A 135 -5.14 13.10 34.50
N THR A 136 -5.62 12.79 35.71
CA THR A 136 -5.02 13.28 36.98
C THR A 136 -4.32 12.19 37.78
N SER A 137 -4.46 10.92 37.39
CA SER A 137 -3.91 9.78 38.11
C SER A 137 -3.44 8.66 37.17
N ALA A 138 -2.54 7.79 37.66
CA ALA A 138 -2.10 6.63 36.90
C ALA A 138 -3.24 5.65 36.58
N ALA A 139 -4.24 5.54 37.46
CA ALA A 139 -5.40 4.68 37.25
C ALA A 139 -6.22 5.12 36.02
N GLU A 140 -6.30 6.43 35.76
CA GLU A 140 -6.98 7.00 34.60
C GLU A 140 -6.20 6.83 33.29
N MET A 141 -4.93 6.42 33.32
CA MET A 141 -4.18 6.06 32.11
C MET A 141 -4.62 4.72 31.52
N ILE A 142 -5.35 3.91 32.29
CA ILE A 142 -5.99 2.69 31.83
C ILE A 142 -7.23 3.08 31.02
N VAL A 143 -7.19 2.81 29.72
CA VAL A 143 -8.22 3.30 28.79
C VAL A 143 -9.33 2.29 28.51
N ALA A 144 -9.33 1.09 29.09
CA ALA A 144 -10.42 0.14 28.91
C ALA A 144 -11.66 0.58 29.73
N PRO A 145 -12.90 0.54 29.19
CA PRO A 145 -13.31 0.01 27.88
C PRO A 145 -13.39 1.05 26.73
N PHE A 146 -12.86 2.27 26.93
CA PHE A 146 -12.84 3.32 25.91
C PHE A 146 -12.02 2.93 24.68
N GLY A 147 -12.45 3.38 23.50
CA GLY A 147 -11.70 3.26 22.24
C GLY A 147 -12.59 2.93 21.03
N PRO A 148 -12.04 2.92 19.81
CA PRO A 148 -12.76 2.59 18.58
C PRO A 148 -13.17 1.10 18.44
N GLY A 149 -12.86 0.25 19.44
CA GLY A 149 -13.16 -1.18 19.43
C GLY A 149 -12.31 -1.98 18.43
N ASP A 150 -12.79 -3.16 18.03
CA ASP A 150 -12.06 -4.06 17.12
C ASP A 150 -12.08 -3.59 15.66
N LEU A 151 -10.92 -3.17 15.15
CA LEU A 151 -10.73 -2.68 13.78
C LEU A 151 -10.26 -3.77 12.80
N SER A 152 -9.98 -4.98 13.30
CA SER A 152 -9.40 -6.09 12.52
C SER A 152 -10.19 -6.43 11.25
N PRO A 153 -11.54 -6.50 11.25
CA PRO A 153 -12.29 -6.89 10.05
C PRO A 153 -12.08 -5.97 8.84
N GLY A 154 -11.85 -4.67 9.08
CA GLY A 154 -11.54 -3.71 8.01
C GLY A 154 -10.12 -3.88 7.49
N LEU A 155 -9.16 -4.07 8.40
CA LEU A 155 -7.74 -4.22 8.08
C LEU A 155 -7.41 -5.58 7.43
N ASP A 156 -8.12 -6.65 7.79
CA ASP A 156 -7.90 -8.00 7.25
C ASP A 156 -8.23 -8.11 5.76
N ARG A 157 -9.27 -7.40 5.31
CA ARG A 157 -9.62 -7.31 3.87
C ARG A 157 -8.53 -6.57 3.10
N LEU A 158 -8.10 -5.43 3.62
CA LEU A 158 -7.00 -4.65 3.03
C LEU A 158 -5.70 -5.47 2.99
N HIS A 159 -5.34 -6.15 4.07
CA HIS A 159 -4.17 -7.01 4.12
C HIS A 159 -4.27 -8.16 3.10
N SER A 160 -5.45 -8.79 2.98
CA SER A 160 -5.71 -9.82 1.98
C SER A 160 -5.50 -9.30 0.56
N ALA A 161 -5.97 -8.09 0.25
CA ALA A 161 -5.75 -7.45 -1.05
C ALA A 161 -4.27 -7.12 -1.31
N ILE A 162 -3.57 -6.56 -0.32
CA ILE A 162 -2.14 -6.24 -0.41
C ILE A 162 -1.30 -7.50 -0.69
N LYS A 163 -1.64 -8.66 -0.09
CA LYS A 163 -0.93 -9.94 -0.32
C LYS A 163 -0.91 -10.37 -1.79
N TRP A 164 -1.88 -9.94 -2.60
CA TRP A 164 -1.90 -10.25 -4.04
C TRP A 164 -0.89 -9.44 -4.86
N ARG A 165 -0.35 -8.35 -4.31
CA ARG A 165 0.66 -7.53 -4.98
C ARG A 165 2.07 -8.11 -4.88
N PHE A 166 2.29 -9.12 -4.04
CA PHE A 166 3.61 -9.68 -3.77
C PHE A 166 3.78 -11.14 -4.19
N GLY A 167 5.02 -11.51 -4.51
CA GLY A 167 5.40 -12.86 -4.91
C GLY A 167 4.87 -13.28 -6.29
N LEU A 168 4.72 -14.58 -6.50
CA LEU A 168 4.18 -15.16 -7.75
C LEU A 168 2.73 -14.72 -8.03
N ARG A 169 2.02 -14.19 -7.03
CA ARG A 169 0.66 -13.68 -7.20
C ARG A 169 0.59 -12.41 -8.06
N ARG A 170 1.72 -11.72 -8.27
CA ARG A 170 1.79 -10.52 -9.11
C ARG A 170 1.56 -10.77 -10.60
N VAL A 171 1.85 -11.98 -11.08
CA VAL A 171 1.65 -12.34 -12.50
C VAL A 171 0.20 -12.73 -12.78
N VAL A 172 -0.62 -12.81 -11.73
CA VAL A 172 -2.04 -13.06 -11.87
C VAL A 172 -2.71 -11.81 -12.46
N PRO A 173 -3.45 -11.93 -13.57
CA PRO A 173 -4.10 -10.79 -14.20
C PRO A 173 -5.05 -10.05 -13.25
N ASN A 174 -5.11 -8.71 -13.35
CA ASN A 174 -5.98 -7.88 -12.51
C ASN A 174 -7.47 -8.28 -12.59
N TRP A 175 -7.94 -8.78 -13.73
CA TRP A 175 -9.31 -9.27 -13.89
C TRP A 175 -9.59 -10.48 -12.99
N PHE A 176 -8.60 -11.38 -12.80
CA PHE A 176 -8.71 -12.53 -11.93
C PHE A 176 -8.68 -12.13 -10.46
N VAL A 177 -7.82 -11.17 -10.10
CA VAL A 177 -7.77 -10.62 -8.73
C VAL A 177 -9.11 -9.97 -8.38
N ARG A 178 -9.65 -9.12 -9.28
CA ARG A 178 -10.99 -8.53 -9.13
C ARG A 178 -12.08 -9.59 -9.02
N TRP A 179 -12.08 -10.58 -9.93
CA TRP A 179 -13.05 -11.69 -9.91
C TRP A 179 -12.99 -12.50 -8.62
N ARG A 180 -11.79 -12.76 -8.07
CA ARG A 180 -11.67 -13.51 -6.81
C ARG A 180 -12.15 -12.68 -5.61
N LEU A 181 -11.86 -11.39 -5.59
CA LEU A 181 -12.31 -10.46 -4.55
C LEU A 181 -13.84 -10.25 -4.61
N THR A 182 -14.46 -10.20 -5.80
CA THR A 182 -15.92 -10.19 -5.95
C THR A 182 -16.55 -11.52 -5.57
N SER A 183 -15.99 -12.65 -6.02
CA SER A 183 -16.53 -13.99 -5.76
C SER A 183 -16.42 -14.41 -4.29
N ALA A 184 -15.46 -13.86 -3.55
CA ALA A 184 -15.36 -14.07 -2.10
C ALA A 184 -16.38 -13.24 -1.28
N GLY A 185 -17.28 -12.51 -1.94
CA GLY A 185 -18.24 -11.61 -1.27
C GLY A 185 -17.59 -10.36 -0.67
N GLN A 186 -16.37 -10.01 -1.09
CA GLN A 186 -15.58 -8.91 -0.52
C GLN A 186 -15.67 -7.60 -1.33
N LEU A 187 -16.13 -7.65 -2.58
CA LEU A 187 -16.45 -6.47 -3.39
C LEU A 187 -17.95 -6.39 -3.65
N THR A 188 -18.64 -5.47 -2.96
CA THR A 188 -19.90 -4.94 -3.47
C THR A 188 -19.59 -4.14 -4.72
N LEU A 189 -20.10 -4.58 -5.87
CA LEU A 189 -20.10 -3.78 -7.09
C LEU A 189 -20.79 -2.44 -6.79
N PRO A 190 -20.35 -1.33 -7.41
CA PRO A 190 -21.15 -0.10 -7.37
C PRO A 190 -22.59 -0.43 -7.78
N PRO A 191 -23.61 0.18 -7.16
CA PRO A 191 -24.99 -0.06 -7.56
C PRO A 191 -25.09 0.14 -9.08
N SER A 192 -25.69 -0.84 -9.76
CA SER A 192 -25.95 -0.75 -11.19
C SER A 192 -26.57 0.62 -11.48
N PRO A 193 -26.12 1.36 -12.51
CA PRO A 193 -26.76 2.63 -12.85
C PRO A 193 -28.25 2.34 -13.01
N GLY A 194 -29.05 2.92 -12.11
CA GLY A 194 -30.50 2.80 -12.17
C GLY A 194 -30.99 3.25 -13.55
N PRO A 195 -32.12 2.73 -14.03
CA PRO A 195 -32.66 3.12 -15.33
C PRO A 195 -32.73 4.64 -15.40
N ALA A 196 -32.17 5.20 -16.48
CA ALA A 196 -32.16 6.63 -16.71
C ALA A 196 -33.59 7.18 -16.54
N PRO A 197 -33.76 8.35 -15.89
CA PRO A 197 -35.09 8.93 -15.69
C PRO A 197 -35.79 9.05 -17.04
N SER A 198 -36.95 8.41 -17.16
CA SER A 198 -37.82 8.51 -18.33
C SER A 198 -38.23 9.97 -18.47
N THR A 199 -37.68 10.64 -19.47
CA THR A 199 -38.11 11.97 -19.89
C THR A 199 -39.48 11.84 -20.54
N ALA A 200 -40.53 11.86 -19.72
CA ALA A 200 -41.89 12.02 -20.21
C ALA A 200 -42.09 13.49 -20.66
N PRO A 201 -42.69 13.75 -21.83
CA PRO A 201 -42.94 15.11 -22.30
C PRO A 201 -44.00 15.78 -21.42
N SER A 202 -43.63 16.93 -20.86
CA SER A 202 -44.51 17.86 -20.17
C SER A 202 -45.58 18.39 -21.13
N GLY A 203 -46.79 17.84 -21.06
CA GLY A 203 -47.99 18.44 -21.65
C GLY A 203 -48.37 19.71 -20.89
N GLY A 204 -48.22 20.86 -21.53
CA GLY A 204 -48.73 22.14 -21.03
C GLY A 204 -50.23 22.27 -21.28
N PRO A 205 -51.01 22.86 -20.35
CA PRO A 205 -52.40 23.19 -20.60
C PRO A 205 -52.55 24.54 -21.30
N VAL A 206 -53.63 24.56 -22.09
CA VAL A 206 -54.32 25.63 -22.86
C VAL A 206 -54.20 27.04 -22.32
#